data_AF-F0M3C6-F1
#
_entry.id   AF-F0M3C6-F1
#
_cell.length_a   1.000
_cell.length_b   1.000
_cell.length_c   1.000
_cell.angle_alpha   90.00
_cell.angle_beta   90.00
_cell.angle_gamma   90.00
#
_symmetry.space_group_name_H-M   'P 1'
#
loop_
_entity.id
_entity.type
_entity.pdbx_description
1 polymer ?
#
loop_
_entity_poly.entity_id
_entity_poly.type
_entity_poly.pdbx_seq_one_letter_code
_entity_poly.pdbx_strand_id
1 'polypeptide(L)'
;MYLLLAAHPHGAALQELTQAGLPQPSTPEPRLIARGELAAVVHDLENRRPNGQPPRWIWHRTQDWYPALLAAGVELERCHDLSLCGNILAFSRFAAHTEYARNADRAPLDDPLLPPKAPQPPPPPADQAALFEDPGNSPLPRYTAEELRAEYAAQQAALATVGQEENQRSRLQLLLAAESAGAMIAAEMQHAGVPWREDLHEQILAEHLGPRPPAGHRPAKLEVLNQELRRLLNSPTLNPDSPQDLMRALHRNGIEVKTTRKWELRESSHPAIAPLLAYKQLSRLHTANGWSWLDAWVAGGRFRPEYVVGGVVSGRWASRGGGALQIPRNIRGAVHADPGHKLIVADASQLEPRVLVALAQDSSMAEAARDQDLYAGIAAKGFGGDRAKAKVALLGAMYGATSGEAGRLMPQLARTYPRAVDYVEQAARAGESGGTVTTRLGRSSPPPSERWFQSQRSASAEEQRRAESIARSRGRFTRNFVVQGSAADWAACWLAELRRRLRALRKDLHLNAELVLFLHDEVMVHAPVEAVDACITAIEDAARAAKELLFGPIPVEFPVSVAVVDSYDHAK
;
A
#
# COMPACT_ATOMS: atom_id res chain seq x y z
N MET A 1 16.88 -2.18 25.35
CA MET A 1 17.43 -0.81 25.15
C MET A 1 16.51 -0.08 24.18
N TYR A 2 16.06 1.12 24.54
CA TYR A 2 15.20 1.98 23.71
C TYR A 2 15.96 3.29 23.46
N LEU A 3 16.17 3.66 22.19
CA LEU A 3 17.05 4.76 21.81
C LEU A 3 16.24 5.80 21.02
N LEU A 4 16.01 6.97 21.61
CA LEU A 4 15.39 8.10 20.95
C LEU A 4 16.43 8.88 20.14
N LEU A 5 16.12 9.13 18.87
CA LEU A 5 16.93 9.95 17.97
C LEU A 5 16.11 11.15 17.49
N ALA A 6 16.63 12.35 17.74
CA ALA A 6 15.98 13.62 17.42
C ALA A 6 16.92 14.57 16.67
N ALA A 7 16.38 15.40 15.78
CA ALA A 7 17.17 16.35 15.01
C ALA A 7 17.64 17.49 15.91
N HIS A 8 18.89 17.93 15.74
CA HIS A 8 19.49 19.01 16.51
C HIS A 8 20.28 19.94 15.58
N PRO A 9 20.37 21.27 15.85
CA PRO A 9 21.11 22.20 14.99
C PRO A 9 22.58 21.80 14.72
N HIS A 10 23.19 21.08 15.66
CA HIS A 10 24.59 20.60 15.56
C HIS A 10 24.72 19.12 15.16
N GLY A 11 23.63 18.47 14.74
CA GLY A 11 23.62 17.06 14.33
C GLY A 11 22.37 16.33 14.81
N ALA A 12 22.53 15.40 15.76
CA ALA A 12 21.43 14.64 16.35
C ALA A 12 21.55 14.58 17.87
N ALA A 13 20.41 14.58 18.56
CA ALA A 13 20.31 14.27 19.97
C ALA A 13 19.90 12.79 20.12
N LEU A 14 20.70 12.02 20.85
CA LEU A 14 20.43 10.63 21.18
C LEU A 14 20.17 10.50 22.68
N GLN A 15 19.07 9.85 23.06
CA GLN A 15 18.74 9.62 24.47
C GLN A 15 18.29 8.18 24.69
N GLU A 16 18.82 7.52 25.73
CA GLU A 16 18.34 6.21 26.14
C GLU A 16 17.09 6.37 27.02
N LEU A 17 16.05 5.60 26.70
CA LEU A 17 14.78 5.60 27.40
C LEU A 17 14.48 4.23 28.03
N THR A 18 13.65 4.27 29.06
CA THR A 18 12.92 3.10 29.55
C THR A 18 11.84 2.68 28.53
N GLN A 19 11.30 1.47 28.68
CA GLN A 19 10.16 1.02 27.85
C GLN A 19 8.96 1.98 27.96
N ALA A 20 8.75 2.61 29.12
CA ALA A 20 7.67 3.58 29.36
C ALA A 20 7.94 4.97 28.77
N GLY A 21 9.11 5.21 28.17
CA GLY A 21 9.48 6.50 27.57
C GLY A 21 10.04 7.54 28.53
N LEU A 22 10.36 7.15 29.76
CA LEU A 22 11.12 8.00 30.70
C LEU A 22 12.62 7.91 30.41
N PRO A 23 13.40 8.98 30.64
CA PRO A 23 14.86 8.93 30.53
C PRO A 23 15.45 7.81 31.39
N GLN A 24 16.46 7.12 30.86
CA GLN A 24 17.14 6.08 31.61
C GLN A 24 17.92 6.70 32.80
N PRO A 25 17.74 6.22 34.05
CA PRO A 25 18.36 6.85 35.22
C PRO A 25 19.89 6.94 35.18
N SER A 26 20.54 5.98 34.52
CA SER A 26 22.00 5.96 34.34
C SER A 26 22.52 6.98 33.31
N THR A 27 21.66 7.45 32.41
CA THR A 27 21.99 8.36 31.31
C THR A 27 20.80 9.29 31.04
N PRO A 28 20.49 10.21 31.98
CA PRO A 28 19.26 11.00 31.92
C PRO A 28 19.30 12.07 30.83
N GLU A 29 20.48 12.61 30.52
CA GLU A 29 20.65 13.70 29.55
C GLU A 29 20.84 13.18 28.11
N PRO A 30 20.27 13.85 27.09
CA PRO A 30 20.56 13.55 25.69
C PRO A 30 22.05 13.78 25.36
N ARG A 31 22.65 12.83 24.63
CA ARG A 31 23.97 12.97 24.05
C ARG A 31 23.86 13.62 22.67
N LEU A 32 24.57 14.72 22.45
CA LEU A 32 24.72 15.32 21.13
C LEU A 32 25.75 14.54 20.30
N ILE A 33 25.38 14.25 19.06
CA ILE A 33 26.20 13.53 18.09
C ILE A 33 26.35 14.43 16.85
N ALA A 34 27.58 14.67 16.45
CA ALA A 34 27.86 15.42 15.22
C ALA A 34 27.34 14.64 14.00
N ARG A 35 26.87 15.36 12.97
CA ARG A 35 26.27 14.74 11.77
C ARG A 35 27.20 13.70 11.11
N GLY A 36 28.50 13.97 11.07
CA GLY A 36 29.50 13.05 10.49
C GLY A 36 29.78 11.80 11.32
N GLU A 37 29.47 11.80 12.61
CA GLU A 37 29.70 10.65 13.52
C GLU A 37 28.45 9.77 13.69
N LEU A 38 27.29 10.26 13.24
CA LEU A 38 26.00 9.64 13.51
C LEU A 38 25.95 8.18 13.06
N ALA A 39 26.36 7.88 11.83
CA ALA A 39 26.32 6.52 11.29
C ALA A 39 27.18 5.55 12.12
N ALA A 40 28.39 5.97 12.51
CA ALA A 40 29.30 5.15 13.31
C ALA A 40 28.75 4.88 14.72
N VAL A 41 28.19 5.91 15.38
CA VAL A 41 27.57 5.76 16.71
C VAL A 41 26.35 4.85 16.65
N VAL A 42 25.49 5.02 15.64
CA VAL A 42 24.31 4.18 15.45
C VAL A 42 24.70 2.73 15.18
N HIS A 43 25.72 2.50 14.35
CA HIS A 43 26.24 1.17 14.06
C HIS A 43 26.76 0.45 15.32
N ASP A 44 27.55 1.13 16.15
CA ASP A 44 28.06 0.58 17.41
C ASP A 44 26.90 0.19 18.35
N LEU A 45 25.92 1.07 18.53
CA LEU A 45 24.77 0.82 19.40
C LEU A 45 23.88 -0.34 18.91
N GLU A 46 23.65 -0.44 17.60
CA GLU A 46 22.91 -1.55 17.00
C GLU A 46 23.56 -2.91 17.30
N ASN A 47 24.90 -2.96 17.35
CA ASN A 47 25.66 -4.19 17.56
C ASN A 47 25.83 -4.58 19.05
N ARG A 48 25.63 -3.66 20.00
CA ARG A 48 25.79 -3.96 21.45
C ARG A 48 24.81 -5.01 22.00
N ARG A 49 23.65 -5.20 21.35
CA ARG A 49 22.62 -6.23 21.63
C ARG A 49 22.50 -6.69 23.10
N PRO A 50 22.14 -5.81 24.04
CA PRO A 50 21.98 -6.19 25.45
C PRO A 50 20.93 -7.28 25.60
N ASN A 51 21.25 -8.35 26.37
CA ASN A 51 20.42 -9.55 26.53
C ASN A 51 20.07 -10.26 25.20
N GLY A 52 20.95 -10.13 24.19
CA GLY A 52 20.75 -10.74 22.87
C GLY A 52 19.68 -10.07 22.00
N GLN A 53 19.12 -8.93 22.44
CA GLN A 53 18.10 -8.20 21.67
C GLN A 53 18.67 -6.93 21.04
N PRO A 54 18.38 -6.66 19.76
CA PRO A 54 18.73 -5.38 19.15
C PRO A 54 17.98 -4.23 19.83
N PRO A 55 18.57 -3.02 19.87
CA PRO A 55 17.88 -1.85 20.39
C PRO A 55 16.63 -1.54 19.58
N ARG A 56 15.66 -0.87 20.21
CA ARG A 56 14.52 -0.29 19.50
C ARG A 56 14.76 1.20 19.32
N TRP A 57 14.94 1.62 18.08
CA TRP A 57 15.10 3.02 17.72
C TRP A 57 13.76 3.75 17.73
N ILE A 58 13.71 4.95 18.27
CA ILE A 58 12.50 5.76 18.38
C ILE A 58 12.81 7.09 17.69
N TRP A 59 11.93 7.50 16.78
CA TRP A 59 12.06 8.75 16.04
C TRP A 59 10.69 9.20 15.55
N HIS A 60 10.59 10.45 15.12
CA HIS A 60 9.35 10.99 14.56
C HIS A 60 8.88 10.19 13.33
N ARG A 61 9.74 10.07 12.31
CA ARG A 61 9.49 9.30 11.08
C ARG A 61 10.76 8.58 10.65
N THR A 62 10.59 7.35 10.18
CA THR A 62 11.69 6.50 9.69
C THR A 62 12.37 7.10 8.46
N GLN A 63 11.60 7.74 7.57
CA GLN A 63 12.12 8.37 6.36
C GLN A 63 13.10 9.52 6.64
N ASP A 64 13.02 10.14 7.83
CA ASP A 64 13.87 11.27 8.20
C ASP A 64 15.29 10.81 8.62
N TRP A 65 15.50 9.51 8.88
CA TRP A 65 16.74 8.96 9.44
C TRP A 65 17.30 7.77 8.67
N TYR A 66 16.47 6.74 8.46
CA TYR A 66 16.95 5.44 8.04
C TYR A 66 17.54 5.41 6.63
N PRO A 67 17.00 6.14 5.62
CA PRO A 67 17.62 6.20 4.29
C PRO A 67 19.09 6.66 4.31
N ALA A 68 19.42 7.68 5.11
CA ALA A 68 20.79 8.18 5.24
C ALA A 68 21.71 7.18 5.95
N LEU A 69 21.17 6.44 6.93
CA LEU A 69 21.89 5.37 7.62
C LEU A 69 22.16 4.18 6.68
N LEU A 70 21.18 3.79 5.87
CA LEU A 70 21.34 2.75 4.84
C LEU A 70 22.41 3.16 3.81
N ALA A 71 22.40 4.41 3.34
CA ALA A 71 23.45 4.93 2.44
C ALA A 71 24.85 4.89 3.06
N ALA A 72 24.95 4.92 4.39
CA ALA A 72 26.20 4.76 5.14
C ALA A 72 26.50 3.29 5.53
N GLY A 73 25.72 2.31 5.05
CA GLY A 73 25.89 0.88 5.32
C GLY A 73 25.37 0.42 6.69
N VAL A 74 24.49 1.18 7.33
CA VAL A 74 23.96 0.89 8.67
C VAL A 74 22.52 0.39 8.57
N GLU A 75 22.33 -0.92 8.74
CA GLU A 75 21.01 -1.55 8.77
C GLU A 75 20.51 -1.81 10.20
N LEU A 76 19.31 -1.33 10.53
CA LEU A 76 18.74 -1.37 11.89
C LEU A 76 17.66 -2.44 12.01
N GLU A 77 17.47 -3.07 13.17
CA GLU A 77 16.51 -4.18 13.28
C GLU A 77 15.11 -3.75 13.70
N ARG A 78 14.98 -2.80 14.62
CA ARG A 78 13.70 -2.44 15.23
C ARG A 78 13.60 -0.93 15.35
N CYS A 79 12.44 -0.41 14.97
CA CYS A 79 12.08 0.96 15.29
C CYS A 79 10.70 1.07 15.94
N HIS A 80 10.36 2.27 16.37
CA HIS A 80 9.04 2.75 16.73
C HIS A 80 8.86 4.09 16.03
N ASP A 81 8.06 4.09 14.98
CA ASP A 81 7.78 5.29 14.19
C ASP A 81 6.63 6.08 14.83
N LEU A 82 6.96 7.18 15.51
CA LEU A 82 5.99 7.92 16.32
C LEU A 82 4.82 8.44 15.49
N SER A 83 5.07 8.89 14.26
CA SER A 83 4.03 9.41 13.38
C SER A 83 3.03 8.31 12.97
N LEU A 84 3.53 7.16 12.53
CA LEU A 84 2.68 6.04 12.13
C LEU A 84 1.92 5.43 13.31
N CYS A 85 2.62 5.21 14.43
CA CYS A 85 2.01 4.66 15.63
C CYS A 85 0.98 5.61 16.24
N GLY A 86 1.27 6.90 16.26
CA GLY A 86 0.37 7.93 16.76
C GLY A 86 -0.92 8.00 15.95
N ASN A 87 -0.83 7.95 14.62
CA ASN A 87 -2.00 7.89 13.75
C ASN A 87 -2.89 6.67 14.05
N ILE A 88 -2.31 5.48 14.24
CA ILE A 88 -3.09 4.28 14.59
C ILE A 88 -3.77 4.45 15.95
N LEU A 89 -3.04 4.90 16.97
CA LEU A 89 -3.55 5.09 18.33
C LEU A 89 -4.65 6.17 18.40
N ALA A 90 -4.51 7.25 17.63
CA ALA A 90 -5.47 8.34 17.59
C ALA A 90 -6.88 7.90 17.11
N PHE A 91 -6.92 6.97 16.15
CA PHE A 91 -8.17 6.50 15.54
C PHE A 91 -8.66 5.15 16.06
N SER A 92 -7.79 4.33 16.66
CA SER A 92 -8.15 2.98 17.12
C SER A 92 -9.27 3.01 18.16
N ARG A 93 -10.33 2.22 17.92
CA ARG A 93 -11.39 1.97 18.89
C ARG A 93 -10.86 1.33 20.18
N PHE A 94 -9.76 0.59 20.10
CA PHE A 94 -9.14 -0.04 21.28
C PHE A 94 -8.48 1.00 22.21
N ALA A 95 -8.11 2.17 21.68
CA ALA A 95 -7.50 3.25 22.44
C ALA A 95 -8.45 4.46 22.61
N ALA A 96 -9.69 4.39 22.14
CA ALA A 96 -10.60 5.54 22.09
C ALA A 96 -10.96 6.14 23.48
N HIS A 97 -10.84 5.35 24.55
CA HIS A 97 -11.05 5.80 25.93
C HIS A 97 -9.83 6.51 26.54
N THR A 98 -8.67 6.42 25.91
CA THR A 98 -7.41 7.00 26.41
C THR A 98 -7.36 8.51 26.21
N GLU A 99 -6.63 9.22 27.06
CA GLU A 99 -6.42 10.67 26.90
C GLU A 99 -5.71 11.00 25.58
N TYR A 100 -4.75 10.16 25.18
CA TYR A 100 -4.03 10.28 23.92
C TYR A 100 -4.99 10.36 22.72
N ALA A 101 -5.91 9.40 22.59
CA ALA A 101 -6.84 9.37 21.47
C ALA A 101 -7.92 10.47 21.53
N ARG A 102 -8.22 11.01 22.72
CA ARG A 102 -9.17 12.13 22.91
C ARG A 102 -8.57 13.47 22.53
N ASN A 103 -7.27 13.65 22.78
CA ASN A 103 -6.54 14.88 22.51
C ASN A 103 -5.87 14.90 21.14
N ALA A 104 -5.76 13.75 20.48
CA ALA A 104 -5.23 13.67 19.12
C ALA A 104 -6.07 14.53 18.17
N ASP A 105 -5.41 15.37 17.38
CA ASP A 105 -6.05 16.12 16.30
C ASP A 105 -6.51 15.13 15.23
N ARG A 106 -7.80 14.76 15.30
CA ARG A 106 -8.46 13.91 14.31
C ARG A 106 -8.80 14.75 13.09
N ALA A 107 -7.79 15.26 12.39
CA ALA A 107 -8.00 15.78 11.06
C ALA A 107 -8.64 14.67 10.22
N PRO A 108 -9.83 14.87 9.62
CA PRO A 108 -10.43 13.86 8.78
C PRO A 108 -9.49 13.62 7.59
N LEU A 109 -8.74 12.51 7.64
CA LEU A 109 -7.95 12.00 6.53
C LEU A 109 -8.94 11.67 5.40
N ASP A 110 -8.88 12.52 4.36
CA ASP A 110 -9.63 12.45 3.11
C ASP A 110 -11.14 12.17 3.29
N ASP A 111 -11.94 13.24 3.38
CA ASP A 111 -13.39 13.18 3.21
C ASP A 111 -13.68 12.54 1.83
N PRO A 112 -14.36 11.37 1.76
CA PRO A 112 -14.67 10.70 0.49
C PRO A 112 -15.56 11.55 -0.43
N LEU A 113 -16.14 12.65 0.08
CA LEU A 113 -16.88 13.66 -0.68
C LEU A 113 -15.97 14.71 -1.33
N LEU A 114 -14.69 14.77 -0.96
CA LEU A 114 -13.70 15.62 -1.62
C LEU A 114 -13.10 14.92 -2.85
N PRO A 115 -12.83 15.67 -3.94
CA PRO A 115 -12.13 15.11 -5.09
C PRO A 115 -10.74 14.59 -4.68
N PRO A 116 -10.25 13.49 -5.28
CA PRO A 116 -8.94 12.95 -4.97
C PRO A 116 -7.86 14.02 -5.18
N LYS A 117 -6.97 14.18 -4.20
CA LYS A 117 -5.81 15.08 -4.31
C LYS A 117 -4.99 14.68 -5.54
N ALA A 118 -4.64 15.65 -6.37
CA ALA A 118 -3.78 15.42 -7.53
C ALA A 118 -2.44 14.84 -7.06
N PRO A 119 -1.86 13.85 -7.77
CA PRO A 119 -0.52 13.38 -7.46
C PRO A 119 0.46 14.57 -7.53
N GLN A 120 1.37 14.66 -6.56
CA GLN A 120 2.44 15.64 -6.63
C GLN A 120 3.32 15.36 -7.86
N PRO A 121 3.84 16.41 -8.52
CA PRO A 121 4.72 16.24 -9.66
C PRO A 121 5.96 15.42 -9.26
N PRO A 122 6.58 14.71 -10.23
CA PRO A 122 7.86 14.05 -9.98
C PRO A 122 8.91 15.07 -9.49
N PRO A 123 9.88 14.65 -8.68
CA PRO A 123 11.00 15.51 -8.32
C PRO A 123 11.71 15.99 -9.61
N PRO A 124 12.21 17.24 -9.64
CA PRO A 124 12.95 17.73 -10.80
C PRO A 124 14.23 16.90 -11.02
N PRO A 125 14.72 16.81 -12.27
CA PRO A 125 15.96 16.11 -12.55
C PRO A 125 17.16 16.78 -11.85
N ALA A 126 18.19 16.00 -11.53
CA ALA A 126 19.33 16.45 -10.71
C ALA A 126 20.13 17.62 -11.31
N ASP A 127 20.01 17.87 -12.62
CA ASP A 127 20.66 18.97 -13.34
C ASP A 127 19.83 20.27 -13.38
N GLN A 128 18.56 20.22 -12.95
CA GLN A 128 17.71 21.37 -12.72
C GLN A 128 17.56 21.59 -11.23
N ALA A 129 18.55 22.25 -10.62
CA ALA A 129 18.37 22.87 -9.31
C ALA A 129 17.05 23.66 -9.36
N ALA A 130 16.09 23.27 -8.52
CA ALA A 130 14.80 23.92 -8.45
C ALA A 130 15.06 25.42 -8.25
N LEU A 131 14.64 26.24 -9.22
CA LEU A 131 14.90 27.69 -9.29
C LEU A 131 14.34 28.49 -8.08
N PHE A 132 13.75 27.80 -7.10
CA PHE A 132 13.15 28.32 -5.88
C PHE A 132 13.59 27.58 -4.61
N GLU A 133 14.55 26.66 -4.68
CA GLU A 133 15.16 26.11 -3.46
C GLU A 133 16.29 27.02 -3.01
N ASP A 134 15.97 27.88 -2.04
CA ASP A 134 16.93 28.69 -1.32
C ASP A 134 17.86 27.77 -0.50
N PRO A 135 19.18 27.69 -0.80
CA PRO A 135 20.11 26.78 -0.14
C PRO A 135 20.36 27.11 1.35
N GLY A 136 19.72 28.16 1.88
CA GLY A 136 19.74 28.54 3.30
C GLY A 136 18.63 27.93 4.17
N ASN A 137 17.63 27.25 3.60
CA ASN A 137 16.46 26.82 4.37
C ASN A 137 16.55 25.33 4.78
N SER A 138 17.53 25.01 5.62
CA SER A 138 17.47 23.74 6.36
C SER A 138 16.28 23.85 7.31
N PRO A 139 15.18 23.09 7.14
CA PRO A 139 14.02 23.25 8.01
C PRO A 139 14.48 23.05 9.46
N LEU A 140 14.16 24.02 10.32
CA LEU A 140 14.34 23.88 11.76
C LEU A 140 13.80 22.50 12.20
N PRO A 141 14.43 21.83 13.19
CA PRO A 141 13.90 20.58 13.71
C PRO A 141 12.43 20.76 14.05
N ARG A 142 11.54 20.04 13.33
CA ARG A 142 10.09 20.19 13.52
C ARG A 142 9.65 19.80 14.93
N TYR A 143 10.44 18.96 15.60
CA TYR A 143 10.21 18.48 16.96
C TYR A 143 11.55 18.38 17.71
N THR A 144 11.55 18.81 18.96
CA THR A 144 12.65 18.67 19.92
C THR A 144 12.72 17.25 20.49
N ALA A 145 13.86 16.88 21.08
CA ALA A 145 14.01 15.58 21.75
C ALA A 145 13.00 15.41 22.91
N GLU A 146 12.70 16.49 23.63
CA GLU A 146 11.72 16.49 24.71
C GLU A 146 10.29 16.23 24.21
N GLU A 147 9.88 16.87 23.12
CA GLU A 147 8.56 16.65 22.52
C GLU A 147 8.42 15.20 22.01
N LEU A 148 9.43 14.66 21.35
CA LEU A 148 9.40 13.27 20.87
C LEU A 148 9.39 12.25 22.02
N ARG A 149 10.11 12.54 23.11
CA ARG A 149 10.08 11.73 24.33
C ARG A 149 8.69 11.75 24.98
N ALA A 150 8.09 12.93 25.11
CA ALA A 150 6.75 13.09 25.65
C ALA A 150 5.71 12.36 24.81
N GLU A 151 5.82 12.47 23.48
CA GLU A 151 4.97 11.76 22.53
C GLU A 151 5.10 10.23 22.67
N TYR A 152 6.33 9.71 22.71
CA TYR A 152 6.55 8.27 22.93
C TYR A 152 5.95 7.80 24.26
N ALA A 153 6.19 8.52 25.36
CA ALA A 153 5.64 8.19 26.68
C ALA A 153 4.10 8.19 26.68
N ALA A 154 3.48 9.17 26.02
CA ALA A 154 2.03 9.26 25.91
C ALA A 154 1.45 8.09 25.11
N GLN A 155 2.11 7.67 24.02
CA GLN A 155 1.73 6.47 23.26
C GLN A 155 1.83 5.19 24.09
N GLN A 156 2.91 5.03 24.89
CA GLN A 156 3.07 3.86 25.76
C GLN A 156 2.03 3.84 26.88
N ALA A 157 1.70 4.99 27.47
CA ALA A 157 0.64 5.11 28.48
C ALA A 157 -0.75 4.76 27.90
N ALA A 158 -1.05 5.24 26.69
CA ALA A 158 -2.28 4.86 25.99
C ALA A 158 -2.34 3.34 25.78
N LEU A 159 -1.26 2.73 25.31
CA LEU A 159 -1.20 1.29 25.06
C LEU A 159 -1.33 0.45 26.35
N ALA A 160 -0.74 0.90 27.45
CA ALA A 160 -0.84 0.25 28.75
C ALA A 160 -2.28 0.22 29.30
N THR A 161 -3.11 1.20 28.92
CA THR A 161 -4.51 1.31 29.37
C THR A 161 -5.51 0.65 28.41
N VAL A 162 -5.07 0.13 27.27
CA VAL A 162 -5.90 -0.71 26.39
C VAL A 162 -6.29 -2.00 27.12
N GLY A 163 -7.57 -2.39 26.97
CA GLY A 163 -8.14 -3.58 27.58
C GLY A 163 -7.38 -4.87 27.22
N GLN A 164 -7.49 -5.88 28.10
CA GLN A 164 -6.96 -7.23 27.86
C GLN A 164 -7.97 -8.17 27.22
N GLU A 165 -9.25 -7.77 27.16
CA GLU A 165 -10.30 -8.53 26.50
C GLU A 165 -9.90 -8.87 25.06
N GLU A 166 -10.10 -10.12 24.66
CA GLU A 166 -9.74 -10.64 23.33
C GLU A 166 -8.31 -10.29 22.87
N ASN A 167 -7.36 -10.15 23.80
CA ASN A 167 -5.97 -9.78 23.55
C ASN A 167 -5.82 -8.44 22.79
N GLN A 168 -6.73 -7.48 22.98
CA GLN A 168 -6.74 -6.20 22.28
C GLN A 168 -5.41 -5.44 22.37
N ARG A 169 -4.81 -5.35 23.57
CA ARG A 169 -3.49 -4.71 23.76
C ARG A 169 -2.40 -5.36 22.92
N SER A 170 -2.30 -6.69 22.95
CA SER A 170 -1.27 -7.43 22.21
C SER A 170 -1.46 -7.31 20.70
N ARG A 171 -2.72 -7.33 20.24
CA ARG A 171 -3.08 -7.12 18.83
C ARG A 171 -2.67 -5.72 18.36
N LEU A 172 -2.96 -4.69 19.16
CA LEU A 172 -2.57 -3.32 18.84
C LEU A 172 -1.05 -3.14 18.88
N GLN A 173 -0.37 -3.70 19.87
CA GLN A 173 1.11 -3.74 19.94
C GLN A 173 1.72 -4.36 18.68
N LEU A 174 1.17 -5.47 18.21
CA LEU A 174 1.60 -6.12 16.98
C LEU A 174 1.40 -5.19 15.77
N LEU A 175 0.25 -4.52 15.67
CA LEU A 175 -0.01 -3.54 14.60
C LEU A 175 1.03 -2.41 14.58
N LEU A 176 1.31 -1.80 15.74
CA LEU A 176 2.28 -0.70 15.85
C LEU A 176 3.69 -1.16 15.44
N ALA A 177 4.07 -2.37 15.85
CA ALA A 177 5.36 -2.96 15.48
C ALA A 177 5.44 -3.28 13.98
N ALA A 178 4.37 -3.84 13.40
CA ALA A 178 4.30 -4.18 11.98
C ALA A 178 4.31 -2.92 11.10
N GLU A 179 3.60 -1.85 11.48
CA GLU A 179 3.60 -0.58 10.74
C GLU A 179 4.99 0.09 10.79
N SER A 180 5.64 0.08 11.96
CA SER A 180 7.01 0.59 12.12
C SER A 180 8.01 -0.23 11.30
N ALA A 181 7.90 -1.56 11.30
CA ALA A 181 8.71 -2.44 10.46
C ALA A 181 8.47 -2.16 8.96
N GLY A 182 7.21 -1.93 8.57
CA GLY A 182 6.85 -1.53 7.22
C GLY A 182 7.58 -0.27 6.75
N ALA A 183 7.71 0.74 7.60
CA ALA A 183 8.45 1.97 7.27
C ALA A 183 9.94 1.71 7.03
N MET A 184 10.57 0.81 7.79
CA MET A 184 11.95 0.39 7.53
C MET A 184 12.08 -0.39 6.22
N ILE A 185 11.14 -1.31 5.95
CA ILE A 185 11.11 -2.11 4.72
C ILE A 185 10.94 -1.23 3.49
N ALA A 186 10.08 -0.21 3.57
CA ALA A 186 9.92 0.79 2.52
C ALA A 186 11.25 1.49 2.19
N ALA A 187 11.99 1.93 3.21
CA ALA A 187 13.31 2.54 3.02
C ALA A 187 14.36 1.56 2.47
N GLU A 188 14.33 0.30 2.90
CA GLU A 188 15.21 -0.76 2.39
C GLU A 188 14.95 -1.09 0.92
N MET A 189 13.68 -1.24 0.53
CA MET A 189 13.30 -1.45 -0.87
C MET A 189 13.68 -0.26 -1.74
N GLN A 190 13.50 0.97 -1.23
CA GLN A 190 13.94 2.17 -1.95
C GLN A 190 15.47 2.21 -2.12
N HIS A 191 16.22 1.78 -1.10
CA HIS A 191 17.67 1.73 -1.13
C HIS A 191 18.18 0.68 -2.13
N ALA A 192 17.72 -0.57 -2.00
CA ALA A 192 18.07 -1.68 -2.89
C ALA A 192 17.65 -1.40 -4.34
N GLY A 193 16.40 -0.96 -4.52
CA GLY A 193 15.78 -0.73 -5.80
C GLY A 193 15.43 -2.02 -6.54
N VAL A 194 14.41 -1.94 -7.39
CA VAL A 194 14.03 -3.04 -8.29
C VAL A 194 15.04 -3.09 -9.44
N PRO A 195 15.66 -4.25 -9.75
CA PRO A 195 16.60 -4.34 -10.86
C PRO A 195 15.88 -4.07 -12.19
N TRP A 196 16.43 -3.15 -12.97
CA TRP A 196 15.77 -2.55 -14.13
C TRP A 196 16.72 -2.37 -15.30
N ARG A 197 16.31 -2.81 -16.48
CA ARG A 197 17.03 -2.67 -17.75
C ARG A 197 16.47 -1.50 -18.55
N GLU A 198 17.19 -0.38 -18.48
CA GLU A 198 16.85 0.87 -19.18
C GLU A 198 16.78 0.67 -20.69
N ASP A 199 17.73 -0.08 -21.26
CA ASP A 199 17.80 -0.40 -22.68
C ASP A 199 16.58 -1.22 -23.16
N LEU A 200 16.15 -2.22 -22.39
CA LEU A 200 14.93 -2.98 -22.69
C LEU A 200 13.69 -2.10 -22.57
N HIS A 201 13.63 -1.21 -21.58
CA HIS A 201 12.53 -0.27 -21.46
C HIS A 201 12.47 0.67 -22.68
N GLU A 202 13.60 1.26 -23.08
CA GLU A 202 13.67 2.13 -24.25
C GLU A 202 13.28 1.38 -25.54
N GLN A 203 13.70 0.13 -25.69
CA GLN A 203 13.29 -0.72 -26.81
C GLN A 203 11.77 -0.92 -26.83
N ILE A 204 11.16 -1.29 -25.70
CA ILE A 204 9.71 -1.48 -25.57
C ILE A 204 8.97 -0.18 -25.95
N LEU A 205 9.45 0.97 -25.47
CA LEU A 205 8.87 2.26 -25.80
C LEU A 205 9.03 2.58 -27.29
N ALA A 206 10.21 2.34 -27.87
CA ALA A 206 10.46 2.54 -29.29
C ALA A 206 9.55 1.68 -30.18
N GLU A 207 9.34 0.42 -29.80
CA GLU A 207 8.44 -0.51 -30.48
C GLU A 207 6.98 -0.05 -30.41
N HIS A 208 6.52 0.51 -29.29
CA HIS A 208 5.12 0.90 -29.13
C HIS A 208 4.80 2.33 -29.58
N LEU A 209 5.74 3.26 -29.45
CA LEU A 209 5.54 4.70 -29.63
C LEU A 209 6.34 5.29 -30.80
N GLY A 210 7.30 4.56 -31.35
CA GLY A 210 8.30 5.08 -32.29
C GLY A 210 9.54 5.64 -31.56
N PRO A 211 10.53 6.19 -32.28
CA PRO A 211 11.73 6.73 -31.66
C PRO A 211 11.41 7.80 -30.61
N ARG A 212 12.28 7.93 -29.61
CA ARG A 212 12.14 8.92 -28.53
C ARG A 212 11.95 10.32 -29.14
N PRO A 213 10.83 11.00 -28.89
CA PRO A 213 10.56 12.29 -29.49
C PRO A 213 11.45 13.38 -28.87
N PRO A 214 11.70 14.48 -29.59
CA PRO A 214 12.26 15.69 -28.98
C PRO A 214 11.38 16.19 -27.83
N ALA A 215 11.97 16.92 -26.88
CA ALA A 215 11.24 17.49 -25.75
C ALA A 215 10.02 18.30 -26.23
N GLY A 216 8.87 18.12 -25.56
CA GLY A 216 7.61 18.79 -25.88
C GLY A 216 6.86 18.25 -27.11
N HIS A 217 7.41 17.26 -27.83
CA HIS A 217 6.77 16.68 -29.00
C HIS A 217 6.04 15.36 -28.68
N ARG A 218 4.95 15.10 -29.42
CA ARG A 218 4.22 13.84 -29.33
C ARG A 218 5.00 12.72 -30.04
N PRO A 219 5.03 11.49 -29.51
CA PRO A 219 5.62 10.35 -30.20
C PRO A 219 4.97 10.10 -31.57
N ALA A 220 5.76 9.65 -32.55
CA ALA A 220 5.34 9.53 -33.94
C ALA A 220 4.10 8.66 -34.13
N LYS A 221 4.02 7.50 -33.45
CA LYS A 221 2.84 6.61 -33.56
C LYS A 221 1.57 7.21 -32.97
N LEU A 222 1.70 8.00 -31.91
CA LEU A 222 0.58 8.74 -31.33
C LEU A 222 0.13 9.87 -32.26
N GLU A 223 1.05 10.54 -32.94
CA GLU A 223 0.72 11.59 -33.90
C GLU A 223 0.00 11.05 -35.14
N VAL A 224 0.40 9.88 -35.65
CA VAL A 224 -0.32 9.19 -36.74
C VAL A 224 -1.76 8.88 -36.33
N LEU A 225 -1.98 8.32 -35.13
CA LEU A 225 -3.33 8.05 -34.62
C LEU A 225 -4.14 9.33 -34.40
N ASN A 226 -3.50 10.41 -33.94
CA ASN A 226 -4.15 11.71 -33.78
C ASN A 226 -4.63 12.26 -35.13
N GLN A 227 -3.80 12.19 -36.18
CA GLN A 227 -4.18 12.61 -37.53
C GLN A 227 -5.32 11.76 -38.10
N GLU A 228 -5.29 10.45 -37.87
CA GLU A 228 -6.38 9.55 -38.25
C GLU A 228 -7.70 9.91 -37.53
N LEU A 229 -7.64 10.18 -36.23
CA LEU A 229 -8.80 10.62 -35.45
C LEU A 229 -9.35 11.95 -35.93
N ARG A 230 -8.49 12.93 -36.24
CA ARG A 230 -8.87 14.23 -36.80
C ARG A 230 -9.63 14.07 -38.11
N ARG A 231 -9.20 13.14 -38.97
CA ARG A 231 -9.88 12.80 -40.23
C ARG A 231 -11.21 12.09 -40.00
N LEU A 232 -11.23 11.04 -39.18
CA LEU A 232 -12.43 10.22 -38.94
C LEU A 232 -13.53 10.95 -38.17
N LEU A 233 -13.17 11.91 -37.32
CA LEU A 233 -14.10 12.74 -36.55
C LEU A 233 -14.33 14.12 -37.17
N ASN A 234 -13.88 14.36 -38.40
CA ASN A 234 -14.02 15.64 -39.10
C ASN A 234 -13.63 16.85 -38.22
N SER A 235 -12.55 16.72 -37.45
CA SER A 235 -12.14 17.69 -36.43
C SER A 235 -10.64 17.97 -36.55
N PRO A 236 -10.22 18.90 -37.42
CA PRO A 236 -8.80 19.12 -37.75
C PRO A 236 -7.92 19.57 -36.57
N THR A 237 -8.52 20.22 -35.57
CA THR A 237 -7.83 20.75 -34.39
C THR A 237 -7.96 19.87 -33.15
N LEU A 238 -8.57 18.68 -33.26
CA LEU A 238 -8.81 17.79 -32.13
C LEU A 238 -7.52 17.54 -31.34
N ASN A 239 -7.63 17.71 -30.01
CA ASN A 239 -6.67 17.22 -29.04
C ASN A 239 -7.28 16.04 -28.25
N PRO A 240 -6.92 14.78 -28.57
CA PRO A 240 -7.49 13.61 -27.89
C PRO A 240 -7.11 13.49 -26.41
N ASP A 241 -6.07 14.20 -25.97
CA ASP A 241 -5.65 14.23 -24.55
C ASP A 241 -6.56 15.15 -23.70
N SER A 242 -7.38 16.00 -24.33
CA SER A 242 -8.39 16.83 -23.64
C SER A 242 -9.74 16.10 -23.58
N PRO A 243 -10.23 15.70 -22.39
CA PRO A 243 -11.51 14.98 -22.28
C PRO A 243 -12.69 15.79 -22.85
N GLN A 244 -12.71 17.11 -22.62
CA GLN A 244 -13.76 17.99 -23.11
C GLN A 244 -13.74 18.11 -24.64
N ASP A 245 -12.55 18.19 -25.24
CA ASP A 245 -12.42 18.29 -26.69
C ASP A 245 -12.81 16.99 -27.38
N LEU A 246 -12.33 15.86 -26.84
CA LEU A 246 -12.68 14.53 -27.31
C LEU A 246 -14.19 14.27 -27.23
N MET A 247 -14.84 14.55 -26.10
CA MET A 247 -16.29 14.37 -25.95
C MET A 247 -17.09 15.18 -26.98
N ARG A 248 -16.73 16.45 -27.19
CA ARG A 248 -17.36 17.29 -28.22
C ARG A 248 -17.18 16.72 -29.63
N ALA A 249 -15.98 16.22 -29.95
CA ALA A 249 -15.73 15.61 -31.25
C ALA A 249 -16.51 14.30 -31.45
N LEU A 250 -16.63 13.47 -30.42
CA LEU A 250 -17.42 12.23 -30.45
C LEU A 250 -18.91 12.54 -30.69
N HIS A 251 -19.51 13.42 -29.89
CA HIS A 251 -20.93 13.78 -30.02
C HIS A 251 -21.29 14.40 -31.37
N ARG A 252 -20.43 15.27 -31.91
CA ARG A 252 -20.64 15.87 -33.25
C ARG A 252 -20.67 14.85 -34.38
N ASN A 253 -20.09 13.67 -34.19
CA ASN A 253 -20.08 12.59 -35.18
C ASN A 253 -21.06 11.46 -34.81
N GLY A 254 -22.06 11.74 -33.98
CA GLY A 254 -23.12 10.78 -33.64
C GLY A 254 -22.69 9.65 -32.70
N ILE A 255 -21.55 9.79 -32.01
CA ILE A 255 -21.08 8.82 -31.02
C ILE A 255 -21.58 9.28 -29.64
N GLU A 256 -22.80 8.89 -29.29
CA GLU A 256 -23.44 9.26 -28.02
C GLU A 256 -22.91 8.43 -26.85
N VAL A 257 -21.83 8.90 -26.24
CA VAL A 257 -21.27 8.34 -25.00
C VAL A 257 -21.35 9.36 -23.88
N LYS A 258 -21.58 8.90 -22.65
CA LYS A 258 -21.51 9.68 -21.41
C LYS A 258 -20.08 9.76 -20.90
N THR A 259 -19.28 8.73 -21.11
CA THR A 259 -17.87 8.69 -20.72
C THR A 259 -16.98 8.13 -21.82
N THR A 260 -15.69 8.45 -21.75
CA THR A 260 -14.68 7.85 -22.66
C THR A 260 -14.12 6.54 -22.11
N ARG A 261 -14.87 5.81 -21.28
CA ARG A 261 -14.45 4.51 -20.74
C ARG A 261 -14.49 3.45 -21.86
N LYS A 262 -13.55 2.51 -21.79
CA LYS A 262 -13.33 1.50 -22.85
C LYS A 262 -14.58 0.67 -23.18
N TRP A 263 -15.38 0.29 -22.17
CA TRP A 263 -16.57 -0.52 -22.40
C TRP A 263 -17.66 0.25 -23.14
N GLU A 264 -17.89 1.51 -22.75
CA GLU A 264 -18.90 2.37 -23.37
C GLU A 264 -18.51 2.76 -24.80
N LEU A 265 -17.23 3.09 -25.02
CA LEU A 265 -16.71 3.36 -26.38
C LEU A 265 -16.89 2.15 -27.32
N ARG A 266 -16.82 0.92 -26.80
CA ARG A 266 -16.97 -0.32 -27.59
C ARG A 266 -18.41 -0.61 -28.00
N GLU A 267 -19.40 0.06 -27.41
CA GLU A 267 -20.81 -0.08 -27.82
C GLU A 267 -21.08 0.64 -29.15
N SER A 268 -20.21 1.58 -29.54
CA SER A 268 -20.27 2.24 -30.83
C SER A 268 -19.51 1.47 -31.92
N SER A 269 -20.13 1.36 -33.10
CA SER A 269 -19.52 0.78 -34.31
C SER A 269 -18.76 1.80 -35.16
N HIS A 270 -18.62 3.04 -34.70
CA HIS A 270 -18.00 4.10 -35.49
C HIS A 270 -16.50 3.80 -35.78
N PRO A 271 -15.99 4.01 -37.01
CA PRO A 271 -14.60 3.68 -37.38
C PRO A 271 -13.54 4.34 -36.49
N ALA A 272 -13.82 5.53 -35.94
CA ALA A 272 -12.91 6.24 -35.03
C ALA A 272 -12.66 5.54 -33.68
N ILE A 273 -13.51 4.59 -33.28
CA ILE A 273 -13.40 3.94 -31.96
C ILE A 273 -12.12 3.12 -31.82
N ALA A 274 -11.76 2.32 -32.82
CA ALA A 274 -10.57 1.48 -32.76
C ALA A 274 -9.27 2.31 -32.68
N PRO A 275 -9.05 3.32 -33.53
CA PRO A 275 -7.92 4.25 -33.39
C PRO A 275 -7.93 5.01 -32.06
N LEU A 276 -9.10 5.39 -31.54
CA LEU A 276 -9.20 6.08 -30.25
C LEU A 276 -8.76 5.19 -29.09
N LEU A 277 -9.18 3.92 -29.08
CA LEU A 277 -8.76 2.98 -28.04
C LEU A 277 -7.25 2.72 -28.10
N ALA A 278 -6.69 2.59 -29.32
CA ALA A 278 -5.25 2.48 -29.52
C ALA A 278 -4.50 3.73 -29.04
N TYR A 279 -5.00 4.93 -29.39
CA TYR A 279 -4.43 6.20 -28.94
C TYR A 279 -4.41 6.29 -27.41
N LYS A 280 -5.54 5.98 -26.75
CA LYS A 280 -5.64 6.02 -25.28
C LYS A 280 -4.70 5.03 -24.61
N GLN A 281 -4.50 3.85 -25.20
CA GLN A 281 -3.55 2.86 -24.68
C GLN A 281 -2.10 3.38 -24.78
N LEU A 282 -1.70 3.88 -25.95
CA LEU A 282 -0.35 4.41 -26.17
C LEU A 282 -0.10 5.71 -25.39
N SER A 283 -1.08 6.60 -25.28
CA SER A 283 -0.98 7.85 -24.53
C SER A 283 -0.81 7.57 -23.03
N ARG A 284 -1.51 6.55 -22.51
CA ARG A 284 -1.29 6.07 -21.14
C ARG A 284 0.11 5.51 -20.94
N LEU A 285 0.62 4.71 -21.87
CA LEU A 285 1.99 4.20 -21.81
C LEU A 285 3.01 5.35 -21.78
N HIS A 286 2.90 6.28 -22.73
CA HIS A 286 3.79 7.44 -22.84
C HIS A 286 3.77 8.32 -21.57
N THR A 287 2.58 8.57 -21.01
CA THR A 287 2.43 9.45 -19.85
C THR A 287 2.80 8.76 -18.53
N ALA A 288 2.43 7.49 -18.36
CA ALA A 288 2.59 6.79 -17.08
C ALA A 288 3.95 6.10 -16.92
N ASN A 289 4.51 5.57 -18.00
CA ASN A 289 5.76 4.80 -18.01
C ASN A 289 6.61 5.09 -19.26
N GLY A 290 6.49 6.28 -19.84
CA GLY A 290 7.31 6.67 -21.00
C GLY A 290 8.71 7.13 -20.60
N TRP A 291 9.42 7.76 -21.54
CA TRP A 291 10.80 8.20 -21.32
C TRP A 291 10.96 9.14 -20.12
N SER A 292 10.07 10.13 -19.94
CA SER A 292 10.14 11.03 -18.78
C SER A 292 9.97 10.31 -17.44
N TRP A 293 9.21 9.20 -17.41
CA TRP A 293 9.12 8.36 -16.22
C TRP A 293 10.43 7.58 -16.02
N LEU A 294 10.99 7.03 -17.11
CA LEU A 294 12.24 6.28 -17.07
C LEU A 294 13.37 7.15 -16.53
N ASP A 295 13.55 8.36 -17.09
CA ASP A 295 14.60 9.30 -16.67
C ASP A 295 14.47 9.73 -15.19
N ALA A 296 13.23 9.82 -14.70
CA ALA A 296 12.96 10.32 -13.34
C ALA A 296 13.10 9.25 -12.26
N TRP A 297 12.80 7.98 -12.58
CA TRP A 297 12.63 6.93 -11.58
C TRP A 297 13.63 5.78 -11.68
N VAL A 298 14.37 5.70 -12.78
CA VAL A 298 15.39 4.66 -13.00
C VAL A 298 16.75 5.31 -13.11
N ALA A 299 17.69 4.84 -12.29
CA ALA A 299 19.07 5.27 -12.34
C ALA A 299 20.00 4.17 -11.84
N GLY A 300 21.09 3.94 -12.59
CA GLY A 300 22.08 2.91 -12.23
C GLY A 300 21.51 1.50 -12.28
N GLY A 301 20.65 1.20 -13.27
CA GLY A 301 20.05 -0.13 -13.44
C GLY A 301 19.03 -0.51 -12.36
N ARG A 302 18.45 0.50 -11.70
CA ARG A 302 17.53 0.31 -10.57
C ARG A 302 16.37 1.29 -10.63
N PHE A 303 15.15 0.76 -10.54
CA PHE A 303 13.94 1.53 -10.28
C PHE A 303 13.76 1.68 -8.76
N ARG A 304 13.72 2.92 -8.26
CA ARG A 304 13.65 3.21 -6.81
C ARG A 304 12.34 3.91 -6.43
N PRO A 305 11.24 3.15 -6.28
CA PRO A 305 9.97 3.73 -5.89
C PRO A 305 9.98 4.27 -4.45
N GLU A 306 9.25 5.36 -4.23
CA GLU A 306 8.96 5.84 -2.88
C GLU A 306 7.63 5.25 -2.37
N TYR A 307 7.71 4.42 -1.33
CA TYR A 307 6.55 3.85 -0.65
C TYR A 307 6.11 4.74 0.51
N VAL A 308 4.80 4.97 0.61
CA VAL A 308 4.16 5.71 1.71
C VAL A 308 3.38 4.73 2.56
N VAL A 309 4.03 4.23 3.60
CA VAL A 309 3.42 3.38 4.64
C VAL A 309 2.38 4.18 5.40
N GLY A 310 1.24 3.55 5.74
CA GLY A 310 0.12 4.23 6.38
C GLY A 310 -0.55 5.32 5.53
N GLY A 311 -0.24 5.41 4.23
CA GLY A 311 -0.75 6.45 3.33
C GLY A 311 -2.23 6.30 2.98
N VAL A 312 -2.82 5.12 3.19
CA VAL A 312 -4.26 4.86 3.01
C VAL A 312 -4.87 4.46 4.34
N VAL A 313 -6.10 4.93 4.62
CA VAL A 313 -6.82 4.68 5.88
C VAL A 313 -6.97 3.20 6.24
N SER A 314 -7.00 2.30 5.24
CA SER A 314 -7.05 0.86 5.45
C SER A 314 -5.72 0.25 5.89
N GLY A 315 -4.63 1.00 5.95
CA GLY A 315 -3.28 0.49 6.21
C GLY A 315 -2.54 0.03 4.96
N ARG A 316 -3.18 0.08 3.78
CA ARG A 316 -2.48 -0.15 2.51
C ARG A 316 -1.42 0.90 2.29
N TRP A 317 -0.31 0.48 1.69
CA TRP A 317 0.74 1.38 1.29
C TRP A 317 0.29 2.13 0.04
N ALA A 318 0.65 3.41 -0.03
CA ALA A 318 0.59 4.21 -1.24
C ALA A 318 2.00 4.33 -1.83
N SER A 319 2.13 4.90 -3.02
CA SER A 319 3.41 5.29 -3.59
C SER A 319 3.37 6.75 -4.03
N ARG A 320 4.46 7.48 -3.86
CA ARG A 320 4.66 8.77 -4.55
C ARG A 320 5.24 8.51 -5.92
N GLY A 321 5.42 9.57 -6.73
CA GLY A 321 5.69 9.52 -8.17
C GLY A 321 6.51 8.31 -8.61
N GLY A 322 6.18 7.69 -9.73
CA GLY A 322 6.90 6.51 -10.20
C GLY A 322 6.07 5.24 -10.26
N GLY A 323 4.83 5.25 -9.76
CA GLY A 323 3.87 4.17 -10.06
C GLY A 323 4.30 2.79 -9.55
N ALA A 324 5.03 2.74 -8.43
CA ALA A 324 5.48 1.51 -7.75
C ALA A 324 4.40 0.44 -7.64
N LEU A 325 3.17 0.90 -7.40
CA LEU A 325 1.99 0.06 -7.20
C LEU A 325 1.34 -0.41 -8.52
N GLN A 326 1.89 -0.08 -9.69
CA GLN A 326 1.34 -0.45 -11.00
C GLN A 326 2.44 -0.52 -12.08
N ILE A 327 3.30 -1.54 -12.06
CA ILE A 327 4.17 -1.86 -13.21
C ILE A 327 3.31 -2.56 -14.28
N PRO A 328 3.00 -1.90 -15.41
CA PRO A 328 2.07 -2.44 -16.38
C PRO A 328 2.71 -3.60 -17.15
N ARG A 329 1.89 -4.60 -17.53
CA ARG A 329 2.36 -5.84 -18.16
C ARG A 329 3.32 -5.64 -19.33
N ASN A 330 3.07 -4.62 -20.15
CA ASN A 330 3.89 -4.32 -21.33
C ASN A 330 5.27 -3.74 -21.00
N ILE A 331 5.52 -3.25 -19.79
CA ILE A 331 6.84 -2.76 -19.35
C ILE A 331 7.54 -3.77 -18.42
N ARG A 332 6.85 -4.81 -17.94
CA ARG A 332 7.43 -5.80 -17.01
C ARG A 332 8.69 -6.47 -17.51
N GLY A 333 8.89 -6.61 -18.83
CA GLY A 333 10.12 -7.14 -19.43
C GLY A 333 11.37 -6.27 -19.19
N ALA A 334 11.20 -5.02 -18.74
CA ALA A 334 12.32 -4.18 -18.30
C ALA A 334 12.76 -4.49 -16.86
N VAL A 335 11.94 -5.17 -16.05
CA VAL A 335 12.33 -5.64 -14.72
C VAL A 335 13.03 -6.98 -14.88
N HIS A 336 14.36 -6.97 -14.72
CA HIS A 336 15.19 -8.12 -15.03
C HIS A 336 16.23 -8.33 -13.92
N ALA A 337 16.39 -9.57 -13.45
CA ALA A 337 17.41 -9.93 -12.48
C ALA A 337 18.81 -9.59 -13.01
N ASP A 338 19.70 -9.19 -12.10
CA ASP A 338 21.12 -9.09 -12.37
C ASP A 338 21.72 -10.47 -12.77
N PRO A 339 22.85 -10.50 -13.51
CA PRO A 339 23.57 -11.74 -13.76
C PRO A 339 23.85 -12.53 -12.48
N GLY A 340 23.63 -13.85 -12.53
CA GLY A 340 23.81 -14.74 -11.38
C GLY A 340 22.71 -14.64 -10.31
N HIS A 341 21.66 -13.85 -10.54
CA HIS A 341 20.53 -13.69 -9.63
C HIS A 341 19.21 -14.14 -10.27
N LYS A 342 18.18 -14.25 -9.44
CA LYS A 342 16.79 -14.49 -9.85
C LYS A 342 15.85 -13.49 -9.17
N LEU A 343 14.71 -13.25 -9.81
CA LEU A 343 13.55 -12.64 -9.20
C LEU A 343 12.64 -13.75 -8.67
N ILE A 344 12.37 -13.72 -7.38
CA ILE A 344 11.45 -14.63 -6.71
C ILE A 344 10.18 -13.82 -6.43
N VAL A 345 9.18 -14.01 -7.27
CA VAL A 345 7.90 -13.30 -7.22
C VAL A 345 6.90 -14.18 -6.49
N ALA A 346 6.35 -13.66 -5.39
CA ALA A 346 5.48 -14.41 -4.51
C ALA A 346 4.17 -13.67 -4.28
N ASP A 347 3.04 -14.32 -4.54
CA ASP A 347 1.69 -13.75 -4.47
C ASP A 347 0.82 -14.51 -3.45
N ALA A 348 0.29 -13.80 -2.45
CA ALA A 348 -0.63 -14.35 -1.47
C ALA A 348 -2.01 -14.59 -2.12
N SER A 349 -2.24 -15.84 -2.51
CA SER A 349 -3.37 -16.23 -3.35
C SER A 349 -4.72 -16.05 -2.64
N GLN A 350 -5.57 -15.22 -3.23
CA GLN A 350 -6.92 -14.90 -2.73
C GLN A 350 -6.92 -14.42 -1.26
N LEU A 351 -5.95 -13.56 -0.91
CA LEU A 351 -5.74 -13.06 0.46
C LEU A 351 -7.01 -12.49 1.09
N GLU A 352 -7.67 -11.51 0.46
CA GLU A 352 -8.85 -10.86 1.05
C GLU A 352 -10.02 -11.84 1.31
N PRO A 353 -10.42 -12.71 0.36
CA PRO A 353 -11.38 -13.78 0.64
C PRO A 353 -10.99 -14.68 1.83
N ARG A 354 -9.72 -15.09 1.93
CA ARG A 354 -9.24 -15.95 3.03
C ARG A 354 -9.24 -15.22 4.38
N VAL A 355 -8.94 -13.92 4.37
CA VAL A 355 -9.10 -13.05 5.54
C VAL A 355 -10.57 -12.98 5.97
N LEU A 356 -11.53 -12.87 5.04
CA LEU A 356 -12.95 -12.91 5.40
C LEU A 356 -13.33 -14.25 6.07
N VAL A 357 -12.86 -15.38 5.52
CA VAL A 357 -13.08 -16.70 6.14
C VAL A 357 -12.55 -16.74 7.58
N ALA A 358 -11.31 -16.25 7.78
CA ALA A 358 -10.66 -16.21 9.09
C ALA A 358 -11.38 -15.29 10.09
N LEU A 359 -11.88 -14.13 9.64
CA LEU A 359 -12.59 -13.16 10.47
C LEU A 359 -13.98 -13.64 10.86
N ALA A 360 -14.74 -14.16 9.91
CA ALA A 360 -16.12 -14.58 10.12
C ALA A 360 -16.23 -15.87 10.96
N GLN A 361 -15.18 -16.70 10.93
CA GLN A 361 -15.15 -18.02 11.55
C GLN A 361 -16.35 -18.89 11.16
N ASP A 362 -16.76 -18.79 9.89
CA ASP A 362 -17.79 -19.64 9.33
C ASP A 362 -17.19 -21.02 9.05
N SER A 363 -17.53 -22.02 9.87
CA SER A 363 -16.96 -23.38 9.75
C SER A 363 -17.19 -24.00 8.37
N SER A 364 -18.33 -23.70 7.74
CA SER A 364 -18.68 -24.22 6.41
C SER A 364 -17.77 -23.62 5.35
N MET A 365 -17.51 -22.31 5.44
CA MET A 365 -16.62 -21.59 4.54
C MET A 365 -15.15 -21.92 4.79
N ALA A 366 -14.75 -22.15 6.05
CA ALA A 366 -13.40 -22.55 6.41
C ALA A 366 -13.05 -23.92 5.84
N GLU A 367 -13.97 -24.89 5.90
CA GLU A 367 -13.81 -26.18 5.24
C GLU A 367 -13.65 -26.04 3.72
N ALA A 368 -14.46 -25.19 3.08
CA ALA A 368 -14.35 -24.88 1.66
C ALA A 368 -13.06 -24.10 1.28
N ALA A 369 -12.36 -23.53 2.27
CA ALA A 369 -11.14 -22.75 2.11
C ALA A 369 -9.85 -23.52 2.41
N ARG A 370 -9.95 -24.82 2.74
CA ARG A 370 -8.78 -25.64 3.08
C ARG A 370 -7.84 -25.82 1.89
N ASP A 371 -8.38 -26.08 0.71
CA ASP A 371 -7.58 -26.27 -0.49
C ASP A 371 -7.04 -24.95 -1.05
N GLN A 372 -6.07 -25.05 -1.97
CA GLN A 372 -5.46 -23.88 -2.61
C GLN A 372 -6.46 -23.02 -3.40
N ASP A 373 -7.44 -23.63 -4.09
CA ASP A 373 -8.47 -22.90 -4.84
C ASP A 373 -9.76 -22.71 -4.03
N LEU A 374 -9.78 -21.64 -3.22
CA LEU A 374 -10.93 -21.23 -2.42
C LEU A 374 -12.23 -21.19 -3.22
N TYR A 375 -12.20 -20.69 -4.46
CA TYR A 375 -13.41 -20.52 -5.25
C TYR A 375 -13.99 -21.85 -5.72
N ALA A 376 -13.14 -22.84 -6.00
CA ALA A 376 -13.58 -24.19 -6.34
C ALA A 376 -14.28 -24.86 -5.14
N GLY A 377 -13.69 -24.74 -3.94
CA GLY A 377 -14.32 -25.25 -2.71
C GLY A 377 -15.67 -24.60 -2.41
N ILE A 378 -15.76 -23.26 -2.55
CA ILE A 378 -17.02 -22.53 -2.38
C ILE A 378 -18.06 -22.97 -3.43
N ALA A 379 -17.62 -23.17 -4.67
CA ALA A 379 -18.49 -23.57 -5.76
C ALA A 379 -19.07 -24.98 -5.59
N ALA A 380 -18.25 -25.93 -5.13
CA ALA A 380 -18.66 -27.31 -4.89
C ALA A 380 -19.80 -27.40 -3.86
N LYS A 381 -19.74 -26.56 -2.81
CA LYS A 381 -20.68 -26.61 -1.69
C LYS A 381 -21.96 -25.80 -1.93
N GLY A 382 -21.88 -24.73 -2.73
CA GLY A 382 -22.95 -23.74 -2.83
C GLY A 382 -23.42 -23.37 -4.22
N PHE A 383 -22.67 -23.66 -5.29
CA PHE A 383 -22.93 -23.12 -6.64
C PHE A 383 -22.93 -24.18 -7.75
N GLY A 384 -23.18 -25.45 -7.41
CA GLY A 384 -23.22 -26.54 -8.39
C GLY A 384 -21.89 -26.75 -9.11
N GLY A 385 -20.76 -26.43 -8.46
CA GLY A 385 -19.43 -26.52 -9.05
C GLY A 385 -19.02 -25.33 -9.94
N ASP A 386 -19.88 -24.32 -10.13
CA ASP A 386 -19.56 -23.16 -10.95
C ASP A 386 -18.65 -22.17 -10.20
N ARG A 387 -17.35 -22.31 -10.44
CA ARG A 387 -16.28 -21.45 -9.87
C ARG A 387 -16.48 -19.97 -10.19
N ALA A 388 -16.97 -19.64 -11.40
CA ALA A 388 -17.14 -18.25 -11.80
C ALA A 388 -18.27 -17.58 -11.00
N LYS A 389 -19.40 -18.27 -10.83
CA LYS A 389 -20.50 -17.79 -9.98
C LYS A 389 -20.07 -17.63 -8.52
N ALA A 390 -19.36 -18.61 -7.97
CA ALA A 390 -18.85 -18.52 -6.59
C ALA A 390 -17.94 -17.30 -6.39
N LYS A 391 -17.03 -17.04 -7.34
CA LYS A 391 -16.17 -15.85 -7.34
C LYS A 391 -16.97 -14.55 -7.40
N VAL A 392 -17.92 -14.45 -8.33
CA VAL A 392 -18.77 -13.25 -8.48
C VAL A 392 -19.59 -12.99 -7.21
N ALA A 393 -20.18 -14.02 -6.62
CA ALA A 393 -20.96 -13.91 -5.40
C ALA A 393 -20.11 -13.42 -4.22
N LEU A 394 -18.94 -14.03 -4.00
CA LEU A 394 -18.08 -13.70 -2.86
C LEU A 394 -17.49 -12.28 -2.97
N LEU A 395 -16.98 -11.91 -4.16
CA LEU A 395 -16.47 -10.56 -4.39
C LEU A 395 -17.59 -9.53 -4.28
N GLY A 396 -18.81 -9.87 -4.71
CA GLY A 396 -19.98 -9.02 -4.52
C GLY A 396 -20.32 -8.79 -3.05
N ALA A 397 -20.21 -9.81 -2.22
CA ALA A 397 -20.47 -9.73 -0.78
C ALA A 397 -19.43 -8.85 -0.08
N MET A 398 -18.15 -9.04 -0.41
CA MET A 398 -17.03 -8.29 0.16
C MET A 398 -17.04 -6.82 -0.24
N TYR A 399 -17.33 -6.51 -1.52
CA TYR A 399 -17.23 -5.15 -2.05
C TYR A 399 -18.56 -4.38 -2.13
N GLY A 400 -19.65 -5.00 -1.71
CA GLY A 400 -20.98 -4.38 -1.69
C GLY A 400 -21.60 -4.20 -3.09
N ALA A 401 -21.31 -5.10 -4.03
CA ALA A 401 -21.98 -5.13 -5.33
C ALA A 401 -23.35 -5.80 -5.17
N THR A 402 -24.39 -4.98 -5.00
CA THR A 402 -25.77 -5.44 -4.73
C THR A 402 -26.65 -5.54 -5.97
N SER A 403 -26.12 -5.22 -7.15
CA SER A 403 -26.85 -5.25 -8.44
C SER A 403 -26.25 -6.27 -9.41
N GLY A 404 -26.97 -6.53 -10.50
CA GLY A 404 -26.53 -7.47 -11.54
C GLY A 404 -26.42 -8.91 -11.03
N GLU A 405 -25.48 -9.65 -11.61
CA GLU A 405 -25.30 -11.07 -11.30
C GLU A 405 -24.87 -11.32 -9.84
N ALA A 406 -24.02 -10.46 -9.28
CA ALA A 406 -23.59 -10.54 -7.88
C ALA A 406 -24.78 -10.42 -6.90
N GLY A 407 -25.68 -9.46 -7.14
CA GLY A 407 -26.90 -9.30 -6.34
C GLY A 407 -27.82 -10.51 -6.41
N ARG A 408 -27.96 -11.13 -7.60
CA ARG A 408 -28.78 -12.34 -7.80
C ARG A 408 -28.23 -13.55 -7.03
N LEU A 409 -26.91 -13.67 -6.92
CA LEU A 409 -26.23 -14.78 -6.24
C LEU A 409 -26.11 -14.59 -4.72
N MET A 410 -26.35 -13.37 -4.20
CA MET A 410 -26.21 -13.06 -2.78
C MET A 410 -27.08 -13.91 -1.85
N PRO A 411 -28.39 -14.14 -2.13
CA PRO A 411 -29.23 -14.95 -1.25
C PRO A 411 -28.76 -16.41 -1.15
N GLN A 412 -28.14 -16.94 -2.20
CA GLN A 412 -27.55 -18.29 -2.19
C GLN A 412 -26.31 -18.32 -1.30
N LEU A 413 -25.40 -17.36 -1.48
CA LEU A 413 -24.20 -17.23 -0.63
C LEU A 413 -24.57 -17.07 0.86
N ALA A 414 -25.55 -16.23 1.17
CA ALA A 414 -26.01 -15.98 2.54
C ALA A 414 -26.61 -17.23 3.21
N ARG A 415 -27.29 -18.09 2.44
CA ARG A 415 -27.78 -19.38 2.96
C ARG A 415 -26.65 -20.37 3.20
N THR A 416 -25.64 -20.41 2.33
CA THR A 416 -24.53 -21.37 2.44
C THR A 416 -23.50 -20.96 3.51
N TYR A 417 -23.24 -19.66 3.66
CA TYR A 417 -22.22 -19.09 4.56
C TYR A 417 -22.76 -17.88 5.34
N PRO A 418 -23.74 -18.11 6.24
CA PRO A 418 -24.46 -17.03 6.91
C PRO A 418 -23.55 -16.16 7.79
N ARG A 419 -22.53 -16.73 8.46
CA ARG A 419 -21.64 -15.95 9.33
C ARG A 419 -20.71 -15.06 8.53
N ALA A 420 -20.24 -15.54 7.37
CA ALA A 420 -19.40 -14.76 6.48
C ALA A 420 -20.14 -13.55 5.89
N VAL A 421 -21.38 -13.75 5.44
CA VAL A 421 -22.21 -12.65 4.93
C VAL A 421 -22.61 -11.70 6.05
N ASP A 422 -23.03 -12.21 7.21
CA ASP A 422 -23.44 -11.36 8.32
C ASP A 422 -22.27 -10.51 8.86
N TYR A 423 -21.03 -11.03 8.87
CA TYR A 423 -19.85 -10.26 9.27
C TYR A 423 -19.67 -8.97 8.44
N VAL A 424 -19.74 -9.07 7.11
CA VAL A 424 -19.59 -7.90 6.22
C VAL A 424 -20.83 -7.01 6.22
N GLU A 425 -22.03 -7.57 6.41
CA GLU A 425 -23.27 -6.81 6.56
C GLU A 425 -23.33 -6.03 7.87
N GLN A 426 -22.85 -6.59 8.99
CA GLN A 426 -22.71 -5.87 10.26
C GLN A 426 -21.77 -4.67 10.11
N ALA A 427 -20.64 -4.85 9.41
CA ALA A 427 -19.72 -3.76 9.11
C ALA A 427 -20.39 -2.67 8.24
N ALA A 428 -21.22 -3.05 7.27
CA ALA A 428 -21.97 -2.11 6.45
C ALA A 428 -23.00 -1.33 7.28
N ARG A 429 -23.81 -2.01 8.08
CA ARG A 429 -24.82 -1.40 8.96
C ARG A 429 -24.18 -0.43 9.97
N ALA A 430 -23.02 -0.79 10.52
CA ALA A 430 -22.26 0.08 11.41
C ALA A 430 -21.81 1.37 10.70
N GLY A 431 -21.42 1.30 9.42
CA GLY A 431 -21.08 2.50 8.64
C GLY A 431 -22.31 3.34 8.30
N GLU A 432 -23.41 2.71 7.90
CA GLU A 432 -24.69 3.37 7.58
C GLU A 432 -25.26 4.13 8.78
N SER A 433 -25.07 3.62 10.00
CA SER A 433 -25.49 4.30 11.24
C SER A 433 -24.51 5.35 11.74
N GLY A 434 -23.44 5.66 10.99
CA GLY A 434 -22.44 6.67 11.36
C GLY A 434 -21.34 6.17 12.30
N GLY A 435 -21.25 4.86 12.52
CA GLY A 435 -20.21 4.22 13.30
C GLY A 435 -18.88 4.04 12.57
N THR A 436 -17.94 3.42 13.29
CA THR A 436 -16.61 3.01 12.79
C THR A 436 -16.40 1.52 13.00
N VAL A 437 -15.60 0.94 12.09
CA VAL A 437 -15.22 -0.46 12.11
C VAL A 437 -13.73 -0.61 12.38
N THR A 438 -13.31 -1.80 12.81
CA THR A 438 -11.92 -2.06 13.25
C THR A 438 -11.41 -3.36 12.64
N THR A 439 -10.16 -3.37 12.19
CA THR A 439 -9.47 -4.55 11.66
C THR A 439 -9.15 -5.55 12.76
N ARG A 440 -8.65 -6.74 12.38
CA ARG A 440 -8.19 -7.73 13.35
C ARG A 440 -7.14 -7.16 14.30
N LEU A 441 -6.18 -6.34 13.87
CA LEU A 441 -5.14 -5.87 14.79
C LEU A 441 -5.46 -4.56 15.52
N GLY A 442 -6.59 -3.92 15.23
CA GLY A 442 -7.02 -2.73 15.96
C GLY A 442 -6.96 -1.41 15.19
N ARG A 443 -6.68 -1.45 13.87
CA ARG A 443 -6.80 -0.26 13.01
C ARG A 443 -8.27 0.05 12.80
N SER A 444 -8.69 1.28 13.04
CA SER A 444 -10.09 1.67 12.87
C SER A 444 -10.28 2.64 11.72
N SER A 445 -11.43 2.52 11.05
CA SER A 445 -11.82 3.45 10.00
C SER A 445 -12.01 4.86 10.59
N PRO A 446 -11.65 5.95 9.88
CA PRO A 446 -11.90 7.30 10.34
C PRO A 446 -13.40 7.52 10.56
N PRO A 447 -13.83 8.33 11.55
CA PRO A 447 -15.25 8.65 11.76
C PRO A 447 -15.87 9.35 10.53
N PRO A 448 -17.20 9.33 10.37
CA PRO A 448 -17.85 10.16 9.36
C PRO A 448 -17.53 11.64 9.56
N SER A 449 -17.48 12.40 8.46
CA SER A 449 -17.27 13.85 8.51
C SER A 449 -18.48 14.57 9.09
N GLU A 450 -18.29 15.80 9.58
CA GLU A 450 -19.41 16.65 10.02
C GLU A 450 -20.44 16.86 8.89
N ARG A 451 -19.98 16.93 7.64
CA ARG A 451 -20.85 16.99 6.45
C ARG A 451 -21.73 15.75 6.31
N TRP A 452 -21.19 14.57 6.64
CA TRP A 452 -21.99 13.34 6.67
C TRP A 452 -23.10 13.47 7.71
N PHE A 453 -22.80 13.89 8.94
CA PHE A 453 -23.82 14.06 9.99
C PHE A 453 -24.86 15.12 9.62
N GLN A 454 -24.45 16.24 9.02
CA GLN A 454 -25.36 17.26 8.51
C GLN A 454 -26.27 16.70 7.41
N SER A 455 -25.74 15.87 6.50
CA SER A 455 -26.54 15.25 5.45
C SER A 455 -27.64 14.32 5.97
N GLN A 456 -27.51 13.80 7.20
CA GLN A 456 -28.51 12.95 7.83
C GLN A 456 -29.63 13.74 8.53
N ARG A 457 -29.50 15.07 8.67
CA ARG A 457 -30.55 15.95 9.20
C ARG A 457 -31.43 16.42 8.04
N SER A 458 -32.28 15.54 7.52
CA SER A 458 -33.14 15.81 6.35
C SER A 458 -34.48 16.44 6.74
N ALA A 459 -35.02 17.34 5.89
CA ALA A 459 -36.35 17.93 6.05
C ALA A 459 -37.28 17.68 4.84
N SER A 460 -36.73 17.26 3.69
CA SER A 460 -37.48 16.94 2.47
C SER A 460 -37.22 15.52 1.94
N ALA A 461 -38.13 15.03 1.08
CA ALA A 461 -38.02 13.69 0.50
C ALA A 461 -36.81 13.51 -0.46
N GLU A 462 -36.37 14.58 -1.12
CA GLU A 462 -35.18 14.53 -1.98
C GLU A 462 -33.89 14.49 -1.16
N GLU A 463 -33.81 15.29 -0.09
CA GLU A 463 -32.72 15.24 0.88
C GLU A 463 -32.63 13.88 1.56
N GLN A 464 -33.79 13.26 1.85
CA GLN A 464 -33.81 11.91 2.42
C GLN A 464 -33.16 10.88 1.48
N ARG A 465 -33.51 10.87 0.19
CA ARG A 465 -32.89 9.95 -0.79
C ARG A 465 -31.38 10.18 -0.90
N ARG A 466 -30.94 11.44 -0.86
CA ARG A 466 -29.52 11.78 -0.88
C ARG A 466 -28.81 11.31 0.39
N ALA A 467 -29.41 11.53 1.56
CA ALA A 467 -28.91 11.09 2.85
C ALA A 467 -28.71 9.57 2.88
N GLU A 468 -29.69 8.79 2.41
CA GLU A 468 -29.59 7.34 2.32
C GLU A 468 -28.49 6.88 1.34
N SER A 469 -28.34 7.56 0.20
CA SER A 469 -27.27 7.23 -0.76
C SER A 469 -25.89 7.47 -0.14
N ILE A 470 -25.73 8.55 0.63
CA ILE A 470 -24.50 8.87 1.36
C ILE A 470 -24.24 7.83 2.46
N ALA A 471 -25.27 7.45 3.22
CA ALA A 471 -25.19 6.40 4.24
C ALA A 471 -24.79 5.05 3.62
N ARG A 472 -25.44 4.61 2.54
CA ARG A 472 -25.07 3.37 1.81
C ARG A 472 -23.65 3.40 1.25
N SER A 473 -23.17 4.57 0.80
CA SER A 473 -21.78 4.72 0.38
C SER A 473 -20.80 4.51 1.53
N ARG A 474 -21.14 5.03 2.71
CA ARG A 474 -20.39 4.80 3.94
C ARG A 474 -20.44 3.33 4.37
N GLY A 475 -21.59 2.67 4.27
CA GLY A 475 -21.74 1.23 4.51
C GLY A 475 -20.86 0.38 3.59
N ARG A 476 -20.78 0.70 2.28
CA ARG A 476 -19.83 0.04 1.37
C ARG A 476 -18.39 0.26 1.78
N PHE A 477 -18.03 1.47 2.19
CA PHE A 477 -16.67 1.77 2.66
C PHE A 477 -16.30 0.93 3.89
N THR A 478 -17.13 0.89 4.93
CA THR A 478 -16.84 0.14 6.16
C THR A 478 -16.85 -1.37 5.94
N ARG A 479 -17.75 -1.87 5.07
CA ARG A 479 -17.77 -3.26 4.60
C ARG A 479 -16.44 -3.67 3.98
N ASN A 480 -15.92 -2.86 3.06
CA ASN A 480 -14.65 -3.13 2.39
C ASN A 480 -13.48 -3.02 3.38
N PHE A 481 -13.55 -2.03 4.29
CA PHE A 481 -12.50 -1.72 5.24
C PHE A 481 -12.14 -2.90 6.15
N VAL A 482 -13.12 -3.61 6.70
CA VAL A 482 -12.83 -4.69 7.68
C VAL A 482 -12.02 -5.83 7.07
N VAL A 483 -12.26 -6.17 5.81
CA VAL A 483 -11.53 -7.23 5.10
C VAL A 483 -10.22 -6.69 4.54
N GLN A 484 -10.26 -5.59 3.80
CA GLN A 484 -9.06 -5.00 3.17
C GLN A 484 -8.03 -4.53 4.18
N GLY A 485 -8.48 -3.93 5.28
CA GLY A 485 -7.59 -3.47 6.33
C GLY A 485 -6.99 -4.62 7.13
N SER A 486 -7.76 -5.68 7.40
CA SER A 486 -7.20 -6.87 8.04
C SER A 486 -6.22 -7.62 7.12
N ALA A 487 -6.44 -7.57 5.80
CA ALA A 487 -5.48 -8.08 4.81
C ALA A 487 -4.20 -7.23 4.75
N ALA A 488 -4.32 -5.89 4.86
CA ALA A 488 -3.15 -5.01 4.95
C ALA A 488 -2.35 -5.24 6.24
N ASP A 489 -3.03 -5.42 7.38
CA ASP A 489 -2.41 -5.78 8.65
C ASP A 489 -1.67 -7.14 8.54
N TRP A 490 -2.26 -8.12 7.86
CA TRP A 490 -1.61 -9.41 7.58
C TRP A 490 -0.35 -9.23 6.73
N ALA A 491 -0.45 -8.45 5.64
CA ALA A 491 0.67 -8.18 4.74
C ALA A 491 1.81 -7.45 5.48
N ALA A 492 1.50 -6.52 6.39
CA ALA A 492 2.52 -5.86 7.22
C ALA A 492 3.26 -6.86 8.12
N CYS A 493 2.55 -7.82 8.74
CA CYS A 493 3.19 -8.89 9.50
C CYS A 493 4.01 -9.84 8.61
N TRP A 494 3.51 -10.16 7.41
CA TRP A 494 4.24 -10.99 6.44
C TRP A 494 5.55 -10.33 6.02
N LEU A 495 5.51 -9.04 5.68
CA LEU A 495 6.68 -8.24 5.34
C LEU A 495 7.68 -8.18 6.51
N ALA A 496 7.22 -7.94 7.74
CA ALA A 496 8.08 -7.88 8.91
C ALA A 496 8.80 -9.21 9.18
N GLU A 497 8.10 -10.34 9.08
CA GLU A 497 8.71 -11.68 9.23
C GLU A 497 9.64 -12.02 8.06
N LEU A 498 9.26 -11.70 6.83
CA LEU A 498 10.09 -11.92 5.65
C LEU A 498 11.40 -11.14 5.78
N ARG A 499 11.32 -9.85 6.11
CA ARG A 499 12.50 -9.00 6.34
C ARG A 499 13.42 -9.58 7.40
N ARG A 500 12.87 -10.04 8.54
CA ARG A 500 13.66 -10.68 9.61
C ARG A 500 14.41 -11.91 9.10
N ARG A 501 13.75 -12.74 8.29
CA ARG A 501 14.33 -13.97 7.73
C ARG A 501 15.37 -13.69 6.66
N LEU A 502 15.10 -12.77 5.73
CA LEU A 502 16.08 -12.35 4.72
C LEU A 502 17.33 -11.74 5.36
N ARG A 503 17.18 -10.94 6.42
CA ARG A 503 18.31 -10.41 7.17
C ARG A 503 19.15 -11.53 7.81
N ALA A 504 18.51 -12.59 8.32
CA ALA A 504 19.24 -13.75 8.85
C ALA A 504 20.02 -14.48 7.73
N LEU A 505 19.42 -14.66 6.55
CA LEU A 505 20.12 -15.23 5.39
C LEU A 505 21.35 -14.39 4.99
N ARG A 506 21.22 -13.05 4.97
CA ARG A 506 22.34 -12.14 4.67
C ARG A 506 23.45 -12.19 5.71
N LYS A 507 23.09 -12.18 7.00
CA LYS A 507 24.07 -12.13 8.10
C LYS A 507 24.74 -13.46 8.37
N ASP A 508 23.97 -14.54 8.41
CA ASP A 508 24.43 -15.83 8.92
C ASP A 508 24.96 -16.73 7.80
N LEU A 509 24.44 -16.57 6.58
CA LEU A 509 24.81 -17.40 5.41
C LEU A 509 25.49 -16.60 4.30
N HIS A 510 25.65 -15.28 4.46
CA HIS A 510 26.21 -14.38 3.44
C HIS A 510 25.50 -14.43 2.08
N LEU A 511 24.21 -14.79 2.09
CA LEU A 511 23.37 -14.85 0.91
C LEU A 511 22.67 -13.51 0.71
N ASN A 512 23.13 -12.71 -0.27
CA ASN A 512 22.61 -11.37 -0.50
C ASN A 512 21.20 -11.37 -1.12
N ALA A 513 20.19 -11.68 -0.33
CA ALA A 513 18.78 -11.63 -0.72
C ALA A 513 18.13 -10.33 -0.26
N GLU A 514 17.50 -9.62 -1.19
CA GLU A 514 16.87 -8.32 -0.97
C GLU A 514 15.41 -8.37 -1.36
N LEU A 515 14.53 -7.96 -0.44
CA LEU A 515 13.16 -7.62 -0.80
C LEU A 515 13.22 -6.30 -1.58
N VAL A 516 12.76 -6.29 -2.83
CA VAL A 516 12.89 -5.15 -3.75
C VAL A 516 11.56 -4.54 -4.18
N LEU A 517 10.46 -5.31 -4.14
CA LEU A 517 9.13 -4.83 -4.50
C LEU A 517 8.08 -5.39 -3.55
N PHE A 518 7.11 -4.53 -3.22
CA PHE A 518 5.85 -4.91 -2.61
C PHE A 518 4.67 -4.30 -3.38
N LEU A 519 3.68 -5.12 -3.70
CA LEU A 519 2.46 -4.74 -4.38
C LEU A 519 1.26 -5.43 -3.71
N HIS A 520 0.75 -4.80 -2.63
CA HIS A 520 -0.43 -5.25 -1.86
C HIS A 520 -0.31 -6.66 -1.25
N ASP A 521 -0.42 -7.70 -2.06
CA ASP A 521 -0.35 -9.12 -1.73
C ASP A 521 0.79 -9.84 -2.48
N GLU A 522 1.56 -9.13 -3.30
CA GLU A 522 2.74 -9.64 -3.99
C GLU A 522 4.03 -9.04 -3.41
N VAL A 523 5.05 -9.89 -3.23
CA VAL A 523 6.42 -9.49 -2.89
C VAL A 523 7.39 -9.99 -3.96
N MET A 524 8.48 -9.25 -4.19
CA MET A 524 9.57 -9.67 -5.06
C MET A 524 10.88 -9.64 -4.29
N VAL A 525 11.56 -10.78 -4.24
CA VAL A 525 12.92 -10.89 -3.71
C VAL A 525 13.89 -11.02 -4.88
N HIS A 526 14.92 -10.20 -4.90
CA HIS A 526 16.07 -10.33 -5.79
C HIS A 526 17.20 -11.02 -5.00
N ALA A 527 17.67 -12.16 -5.49
CA ALA A 527 18.61 -12.99 -4.75
C ALA A 527 19.54 -13.76 -5.69
N PRO A 528 20.78 -14.08 -5.27
CA PRO A 528 21.67 -14.93 -6.05
C PRO A 528 21.05 -16.33 -6.20
N VAL A 529 21.41 -17.04 -7.27
CA VAL A 529 20.81 -18.35 -7.61
C VAL A 529 20.90 -19.35 -6.45
N GLU A 530 22.02 -19.37 -5.73
CA GLU A 530 22.25 -20.24 -4.57
C GLU A 530 21.34 -19.93 -3.36
N ALA A 531 20.72 -18.76 -3.30
CA ALA A 531 19.84 -18.36 -2.21
C ALA A 531 18.35 -18.65 -2.48
N VAL A 532 17.98 -19.07 -3.70
CA VAL A 532 16.59 -19.17 -4.13
C VAL A 532 15.75 -20.05 -3.20
N ASP A 533 16.17 -21.28 -2.92
CA ASP A 533 15.41 -22.21 -2.09
C ASP A 533 15.22 -21.71 -0.64
N ALA A 534 16.26 -21.06 -0.09
CA ALA A 534 16.21 -20.45 1.23
C ALA A 534 15.23 -19.26 1.26
N CYS A 535 15.20 -18.45 0.20
CA CYS A 535 14.25 -17.35 0.06
C CYS A 535 12.81 -17.84 -0.09
N ILE A 536 12.55 -18.90 -0.87
CA ILE A 536 11.22 -19.50 -1.00
C ILE A 536 10.72 -19.96 0.39
N THR A 537 11.56 -20.70 1.11
CA THR A 537 11.25 -21.16 2.47
C THR A 537 10.99 -19.98 3.40
N ALA A 538 11.78 -18.92 3.32
CA ALA A 538 11.60 -17.70 4.12
C ALA A 538 10.25 -17.00 3.83
N ILE A 539 9.84 -16.94 2.56
CA ILE A 539 8.57 -16.35 2.12
C ILE A 539 7.37 -17.14 2.65
N GLU A 540 7.38 -18.46 2.47
CA GLU A 540 6.29 -19.34 2.91
C GLU A 540 6.17 -19.37 4.44
N ASP A 541 7.29 -19.46 5.14
CA ASP A 541 7.31 -19.43 6.59
C ASP A 541 6.88 -18.08 7.15
N ALA A 542 7.23 -16.98 6.50
CA ALA A 542 6.76 -15.65 6.90
C ALA A 542 5.25 -15.53 6.74
N ALA A 543 4.67 -16.08 5.67
CA ALA A 543 3.22 -16.08 5.46
C ALA A 543 2.50 -16.92 6.53
N ARG A 544 3.06 -18.10 6.88
CA ARG A 544 2.55 -18.94 7.97
C ARG A 544 2.61 -18.23 9.32
N ALA A 545 3.73 -17.58 9.62
CA ALA A 545 3.91 -16.81 10.84
C ALA A 545 2.92 -15.63 10.92
N ALA A 546 2.72 -14.88 9.82
CA ALA A 546 1.74 -13.79 9.78
C ALA A 546 0.31 -14.29 10.06
N LYS A 547 -0.07 -15.44 9.47
CA LYS A 547 -1.37 -16.09 9.73
C LYS A 547 -1.53 -16.45 11.22
N GLU A 548 -0.52 -17.04 11.82
CA GLU A 548 -0.54 -17.42 13.23
C GLU A 548 -0.57 -16.21 14.18
N LEU A 549 0.20 -15.16 13.89
CA LEU A 549 0.21 -13.92 14.65
C LEU A 549 -1.16 -13.22 14.69
N LEU A 550 -1.89 -13.20 13.56
CA LEU A 550 -3.18 -12.51 13.46
C LEU A 550 -4.37 -13.34 13.97
N PHE A 551 -4.40 -14.61 13.62
CA PHE A 551 -5.58 -15.46 13.77
C PHE A 551 -5.37 -16.65 14.70
N GLY A 552 -4.12 -16.98 15.04
CA GLY A 552 -3.79 -18.20 15.77
C GLY A 552 -4.04 -19.48 14.94
N PRO A 553 -4.22 -20.63 15.61
CA PRO A 553 -4.46 -21.90 14.94
C PRO A 553 -5.87 -21.96 14.35
N ILE A 554 -6.03 -21.55 13.10
CA ILE A 554 -7.28 -21.66 12.33
C ILE A 554 -7.16 -22.66 11.16
N PRO A 555 -8.25 -23.37 10.80
CA PRO A 555 -8.30 -24.34 9.70
C PRO A 555 -8.47 -23.63 8.33
N VAL A 556 -7.68 -22.59 8.09
CA VAL A 556 -7.66 -21.82 6.84
C VAL A 556 -6.22 -21.68 6.40
N GLU A 557 -5.95 -22.05 5.14
CA GLU A 557 -4.63 -21.88 4.54
C GLU A 557 -4.47 -20.47 3.95
N PHE A 558 -3.24 -19.97 3.90
CA PHE A 558 -2.86 -18.72 3.23
C PHE A 558 -1.74 -19.06 2.24
N PRO A 559 -2.05 -19.74 1.13
CA PRO A 559 -1.06 -20.22 0.18
C PRO A 559 -0.39 -19.04 -0.52
N VAL A 560 0.90 -19.20 -0.78
CA VAL A 560 1.71 -18.26 -1.55
C VAL A 560 2.12 -18.96 -2.84
N SER A 561 1.75 -18.39 -3.98
CA SER A 561 2.24 -18.85 -5.28
C SER A 561 3.58 -18.20 -5.55
N VAL A 562 4.58 -18.99 -5.92
CA VAL A 562 5.95 -18.51 -6.16
C VAL A 562 6.38 -18.81 -7.59
N ALA A 563 6.95 -17.80 -8.26
CA ALA A 563 7.60 -17.91 -9.55
C ALA A 563 9.06 -17.42 -9.44
N VAL A 564 10.00 -18.23 -9.94
CA VAL A 564 11.42 -17.88 -10.01
C VAL A 564 11.77 -17.59 -11.46
N VAL A 565 12.14 -16.34 -11.75
CA VAL A 565 12.28 -15.86 -13.13
C VAL A 565 13.49 -14.93 -13.28
N ASP A 566 14.02 -14.85 -14.50
CA ASP A 566 14.99 -13.82 -14.86
C ASP A 566 14.33 -12.48 -15.16
N SER A 567 13.11 -12.50 -15.71
CA SER A 567 12.34 -11.33 -16.12
C SER A 567 10.91 -11.37 -15.56
N TYR A 568 10.43 -10.24 -15.04
CA TYR A 568 9.15 -10.19 -14.31
C TYR A 568 7.93 -10.47 -15.19
N ASP A 569 8.00 -10.26 -16.51
CA ASP A 569 6.94 -10.61 -17.44
C ASP A 569 6.73 -12.13 -17.59
N HIS A 570 7.67 -12.96 -17.13
CA HIS A 570 7.53 -14.41 -17.05
C HIS A 570 6.97 -14.92 -15.72
N ALA A 571 6.74 -14.04 -14.73
CA ALA A 571 6.30 -14.45 -13.39
C ALA A 571 4.81 -14.85 -13.31
N LYS A 572 3.98 -14.44 -14.28
CA LYS A 572 2.52 -14.63 -14.28
C LYS A 572 1.95 -14.89 -15.68
#